data_AF-A0A1W1HAY0-F1
#
_entry.id   AF-A0A1W1HAY0-F1
#
_cell.length_a   1.000
_cell.length_b   1.000
_cell.length_c   1.000
_cell.angle_alpha   90.00
_cell.angle_beta   90.00
_cell.angle_gamma   90.00
#
_symmetry.space_group_name_H-M   'P 1'
#
loop_
_entity.id
_entity.type
_entity.pdbx_description
1 polymer ?
#
loop_
_entity_poly.entity_id
_entity_poly.type
_entity_poly.pdbx_seq_one_letter_code
_entity_poly.pdbx_strand_id
1 'polypeptide(L)'
;MTRLKSTDIEDIETGLESYDRSLFAKTGCNLAEIAMTANSYDYEKNEGYFNGKNIKNFNIKVVPVTAGLGIISTFSETVCAILKHIGFKASVTKNKDSSGIAEAFEDEADAIMMSDDNRFVGINLNTRKVVDNSEATGRAFSTALALMAKGFEREDVMMAKGLKRANVIMAKKVARTNVLVMGCGPVGQSAAETLINLGAKITLYDIAEKKAQLLKSKINKNFLHNHKNHIEVATDIKKELANHRLIIEATPVDDTIGKEFIYPETLVAAPGVPLGLSIEALNAIPENHLIHDKLELGVAVMGFSLLR
;
A
#
# COMPACT_ATOMS: atom_id res chain seq x y z
N MET A 1 -1.13 12.16 -9.86
CA MET A 1 -0.16 11.35 -9.08
C MET A 1 0.99 12.27 -8.72
N THR A 2 1.54 12.21 -7.51
CA THR A 2 2.81 12.93 -7.24
C THR A 2 3.92 12.16 -7.94
N ARG A 3 4.64 12.83 -8.83
CA ARG A 3 5.81 12.25 -9.50
C ARG A 3 6.99 12.24 -8.52
N LEU A 4 7.60 11.07 -8.32
CA LEU A 4 8.82 10.93 -7.53
C LEU A 4 10.00 11.62 -8.22
N LYS A 5 10.98 12.04 -7.42
CA LYS A 5 12.30 12.50 -7.87
C LYS A 5 13.32 11.38 -7.66
N SER A 6 14.47 11.43 -8.32
CA SER A 6 15.53 10.44 -8.09
C SER A 6 16.03 10.44 -6.63
N THR A 7 16.10 11.62 -6.01
CA THR A 7 16.41 11.78 -4.57
C THR A 7 15.37 11.16 -3.66
N ASP A 8 14.18 10.81 -4.17
CA ASP A 8 13.19 10.08 -3.39
C ASP A 8 13.51 8.60 -3.27
N ILE A 9 14.25 8.02 -4.21
CA ILE A 9 14.33 6.57 -4.41
C ILE A 9 15.77 6.02 -4.50
N GLU A 10 16.78 6.88 -4.47
CA GLU A 10 18.19 6.50 -4.65
C GLU A 10 18.73 5.59 -3.56
N ASP A 11 18.26 5.77 -2.31
CA ASP A 11 18.71 4.98 -1.16
C ASP A 11 17.88 3.70 -0.93
N ILE A 12 16.83 3.47 -1.71
CA ILE A 12 15.91 2.35 -1.47
C ILE A 12 16.65 1.02 -1.61
N GLU A 13 17.39 0.82 -2.71
CA GLU A 13 18.07 -0.46 -2.99
C GLU A 13 19.01 -0.89 -1.86
N THR A 14 19.81 0.04 -1.32
CA THR A 14 20.75 -0.23 -0.23
C THR A 14 20.06 -0.30 1.14
N GLY A 15 18.86 0.27 1.27
CA GLY A 15 18.08 0.35 2.50
C GLY A 15 17.14 -0.82 2.77
N LEU A 16 16.86 -1.71 1.80
CA LEU A 16 15.80 -2.73 1.89
C LEU A 16 15.90 -3.65 3.12
N GLU A 17 17.09 -4.11 3.49
CA GLU A 17 17.25 -4.94 4.70
C GLU A 17 16.97 -4.16 6.00
N SER A 18 17.35 -2.89 6.02
CA SER A 18 17.06 -2.01 7.17
C SER A 18 15.57 -1.71 7.25
N TYR A 19 14.94 -1.53 6.10
CA TYR A 19 13.50 -1.32 6.00
C TYR A 19 12.72 -2.54 6.49
N ASP A 20 13.13 -3.75 6.13
CA ASP A 20 12.54 -4.99 6.65
C ASP A 20 12.63 -5.09 8.18
N ARG A 21 13.79 -4.74 8.77
CA ARG A 21 13.94 -4.71 10.23
C ARG A 21 13.01 -3.68 10.87
N SER A 22 12.87 -2.50 10.26
CA SER A 22 11.96 -1.45 10.73
C SER A 22 10.50 -1.88 10.64
N LEU A 23 10.08 -2.45 9.50
CA LEU A 23 8.73 -3.00 9.32
C LEU A 23 8.44 -4.11 10.32
N PHE A 24 9.40 -5.00 10.57
CA PHE A 24 9.24 -6.07 11.52
C PHE A 24 9.07 -5.54 12.95
N ALA A 25 9.84 -4.54 13.35
CA ALA A 25 9.70 -3.89 14.66
C ALA A 25 8.32 -3.20 14.83
N LYS A 26 7.77 -2.64 13.74
CA LYS A 26 6.48 -1.92 13.73
C LYS A 26 5.27 -2.85 13.66
N THR A 27 5.36 -3.91 12.86
CA THR A 27 4.20 -4.70 12.42
C THR A 27 4.29 -6.18 12.78
N GLY A 28 5.47 -6.67 13.18
CA GLY A 28 5.76 -8.10 13.30
C GLY A 28 5.92 -8.82 11.96
N CYS A 29 5.96 -8.09 10.84
CA CYS A 29 6.06 -8.62 9.49
C CYS A 29 7.14 -7.87 8.69
N ASN A 30 7.85 -8.58 7.82
CA ASN A 30 8.71 -7.95 6.82
C ASN A 30 7.91 -7.49 5.58
N LEU A 31 8.57 -6.85 4.61
CA LEU A 31 7.94 -6.31 3.40
C LEU A 31 7.15 -7.38 2.61
N ALA A 32 7.75 -8.56 2.43
CA ALA A 32 7.11 -9.66 1.70
C ALA A 32 5.86 -10.19 2.44
N GLU A 33 5.94 -10.32 3.77
CA GLU A 33 4.83 -10.79 4.61
C GLU A 33 3.66 -9.80 4.63
N ILE A 34 3.93 -8.50 4.70
CA ILE A 34 2.90 -7.46 4.54
C ILE A 34 2.26 -7.56 3.16
N ALA A 35 3.06 -7.68 2.10
CA ALA A 35 2.57 -7.75 0.74
C ALA A 35 1.74 -9.01 0.46
N MET A 36 2.16 -10.16 0.97
CA MET A 36 1.38 -11.40 0.94
C MET A 36 0.06 -11.23 1.67
N THR A 37 0.08 -10.64 2.86
CA THR A 37 -1.11 -10.42 3.69
C THR A 37 -2.12 -9.52 2.97
N ALA A 38 -1.66 -8.42 2.37
CA ALA A 38 -2.47 -7.50 1.59
C ALA A 38 -3.11 -8.16 0.34
N ASN A 39 -2.58 -9.30 -0.11
CA ASN A 39 -3.08 -10.08 -1.25
C ASN A 39 -3.79 -11.39 -0.86
N SER A 40 -3.85 -11.71 0.43
CA SER A 40 -4.30 -13.04 0.92
C SER A 40 -5.81 -13.25 0.85
N TYR A 41 -6.60 -12.20 0.53
CA TYR A 41 -8.04 -12.29 0.40
C TYR A 41 -8.54 -11.56 -0.84
N ASP A 42 -9.35 -12.25 -1.63
CA ASP A 42 -10.17 -11.63 -2.66
C ASP A 42 -11.53 -11.29 -2.04
N TYR A 43 -11.76 -10.01 -1.72
CA TYR A 43 -13.03 -9.57 -1.12
C TYR A 43 -14.19 -9.60 -2.11
N GLU A 44 -13.93 -9.51 -3.42
CA GLU A 44 -14.98 -9.63 -4.44
C GLU A 44 -15.43 -11.08 -4.60
N LYS A 45 -14.47 -12.02 -4.58
CA LYS A 45 -14.76 -13.45 -4.70
C LYS A 45 -15.03 -14.14 -3.37
N ASN A 46 -14.81 -13.44 -2.25
CA ASN A 46 -14.93 -13.94 -0.89
C ASN A 46 -14.09 -15.21 -0.65
N GLU A 47 -12.87 -15.25 -1.20
CA GLU A 47 -11.99 -16.42 -1.17
C GLU A 47 -10.56 -16.05 -0.72
N GLY A 48 -9.99 -16.87 0.17
CA GLY A 48 -8.59 -16.79 0.56
C GLY A 48 -7.73 -17.55 -0.45
N TYR A 49 -6.80 -16.86 -1.11
CA TYR A 49 -6.29 -17.34 -2.41
C TYR A 49 -4.79 -17.61 -2.47
N PHE A 50 -4.01 -17.25 -1.44
CA PHE A 50 -2.57 -17.40 -1.56
C PHE A 50 -2.13 -18.79 -1.10
N ASN A 51 -1.41 -19.51 -1.95
CA ASN A 51 -0.71 -20.76 -1.63
C ASN A 51 0.69 -20.71 -2.22
N GLY A 52 1.49 -19.70 -1.84
CA GLY A 52 2.95 -19.64 -2.02
C GLY A 52 3.52 -20.10 -3.35
N LYS A 53 2.76 -20.05 -4.46
CA LYS A 53 3.20 -20.59 -5.75
C LYS A 53 4.50 -19.90 -6.14
N ASN A 54 5.37 -20.69 -6.75
CA ASN A 54 6.80 -20.48 -6.88
C ASN A 54 7.20 -19.06 -7.33
N ILE A 55 7.25 -18.10 -6.40
CA ILE A 55 7.59 -16.69 -6.65
C ILE A 55 8.95 -16.55 -7.33
N LYS A 56 9.85 -17.48 -7.04
CA LYS A 56 11.20 -17.58 -7.62
C LYS A 56 11.18 -17.90 -9.12
N ASN A 57 10.09 -18.51 -9.61
CA ASN A 57 9.94 -18.82 -11.03
C ASN A 57 9.10 -17.77 -11.78
N PHE A 58 8.41 -16.87 -11.06
CA PHE A 58 7.59 -15.84 -11.69
C PHE A 58 8.47 -14.68 -12.15
N ASN A 59 8.65 -14.57 -13.47
CA ASN A 59 9.56 -13.65 -14.14
C ASN A 59 8.90 -12.30 -14.42
N ILE A 60 9.34 -11.24 -13.74
CA ILE A 60 8.83 -9.88 -13.90
C ILE A 60 9.87 -9.01 -14.61
N LYS A 61 9.49 -8.40 -15.73
CA LYS A 61 10.31 -7.42 -16.44
C LYS A 61 9.90 -6.00 -16.10
N VAL A 62 10.83 -5.18 -15.64
CA VAL A 62 10.59 -3.75 -15.42
C VAL A 62 10.97 -3.00 -16.70
N VAL A 63 10.00 -2.36 -17.33
CA VAL A 63 10.20 -1.66 -18.60
C VAL A 63 10.33 -0.16 -18.34
N PRO A 64 11.48 0.47 -18.64
CA PRO A 64 11.61 1.91 -18.53
C PRO A 64 10.77 2.60 -19.62
N VAL A 65 10.06 3.66 -19.25
CA VAL A 65 9.17 4.41 -20.15
C VAL A 65 9.67 5.85 -20.29
N THR A 66 9.69 6.35 -21.51
CA THR A 66 10.14 7.71 -21.85
C THR A 66 8.98 8.67 -22.11
N ALA A 67 7.75 8.16 -22.19
CA ALA A 67 6.56 8.99 -22.37
C ALA A 67 6.40 10.05 -21.28
N GLY A 68 5.83 11.19 -21.64
CA GLY A 68 5.57 12.29 -20.71
C GLY A 68 6.85 13.03 -20.31
N LEU A 69 7.06 13.21 -19.00
CA LEU A 69 8.23 13.88 -18.41
C LEU A 69 9.51 13.02 -18.43
N GLY A 70 9.49 11.89 -19.15
CA GLY A 70 10.65 11.04 -19.36
C GLY A 70 10.97 10.11 -18.18
N ILE A 71 12.18 9.57 -18.20
CA ILE A 71 12.65 8.62 -17.19
C ILE A 71 13.02 9.36 -15.90
N ILE A 72 12.57 8.83 -14.77
CA ILE A 72 13.16 9.12 -13.46
C ILE A 72 14.37 8.19 -13.33
N SER A 73 15.58 8.76 -13.25
CA SER A 73 16.82 7.98 -13.10
C SER A 73 16.68 7.02 -11.92
N THR A 74 17.14 5.78 -12.13
CA THR A 74 17.10 4.63 -11.21
C THR A 74 15.72 4.05 -10.87
N PHE A 75 14.60 4.61 -11.35
CA PHE A 75 13.27 4.10 -10.97
C PHE A 75 13.06 2.64 -11.34
N SER A 76 13.45 2.23 -12.55
CA SER A 76 13.25 0.84 -12.99
C SER A 76 14.14 -0.13 -12.21
N GLU A 77 15.36 0.29 -11.93
CA GLU A 77 16.33 -0.42 -11.11
C GLU A 77 15.83 -0.58 -9.68
N THR A 78 15.30 0.48 -9.06
CA THR A 78 14.70 0.44 -7.71
C THR A 78 13.51 -0.52 -7.65
N VAL A 79 12.57 -0.45 -8.60
CA VAL A 79 11.44 -1.39 -8.68
C VAL A 79 11.95 -2.83 -8.79
N CYS A 80 12.96 -3.07 -9.64
CA CYS A 80 13.58 -4.38 -9.81
C CYS A 80 14.25 -4.88 -8.52
N ALA A 81 14.94 -4.01 -7.78
CA ALA A 81 15.56 -4.33 -6.50
C ALA A 81 14.52 -4.75 -5.45
N ILE A 82 13.42 -4.00 -5.31
CA ILE A 82 12.31 -4.35 -4.41
C ILE A 82 11.74 -5.73 -4.75
N LEU A 83 11.48 -5.99 -6.04
CA LEU A 83 10.92 -7.29 -6.49
C LEU A 83 11.87 -8.45 -6.20
N LYS A 84 13.17 -8.29 -6.44
CA LYS A 84 14.18 -9.30 -6.10
C LYS A 84 14.26 -9.55 -4.61
N HIS A 85 14.23 -8.47 -3.80
CA HIS A 85 14.31 -8.53 -2.34
C HIS A 85 13.16 -9.36 -1.74
N ILE A 86 11.94 -9.20 -2.24
CA ILE A 86 10.78 -9.99 -1.80
C ILE A 86 10.68 -11.38 -2.46
N GLY A 87 11.67 -11.77 -3.28
CA GLY A 87 11.86 -13.14 -3.78
C GLY A 87 11.41 -13.42 -5.21
N PHE A 88 11.02 -12.42 -6.00
CA PHE A 88 10.70 -12.61 -7.42
C PHE A 88 11.95 -12.73 -8.30
N LYS A 89 11.83 -13.43 -9.42
CA LYS A 89 12.78 -13.29 -10.54
C LYS A 89 12.45 -12.00 -11.28
N ALA A 90 13.27 -10.96 -11.13
CA ALA A 90 13.05 -9.68 -11.80
C ALA A 90 14.29 -9.16 -12.53
N SER A 91 14.08 -8.45 -13.64
CA SER A 91 15.14 -7.73 -14.37
C SER A 91 14.57 -6.51 -15.10
N VAL A 92 15.42 -5.50 -15.32
CA VAL A 92 15.07 -4.33 -16.15
C VAL A 92 15.33 -4.68 -17.61
N THR A 93 14.45 -4.27 -18.52
CA THR A 93 14.69 -4.45 -19.96
C THR A 93 15.79 -3.51 -20.45
N LYS A 94 16.59 -3.95 -21.42
CA LYS A 94 17.63 -3.11 -22.04
C LYS A 94 16.98 -1.98 -22.83
N ASN A 95 15.90 -2.31 -23.53
CA ASN A 95 15.14 -1.36 -24.32
C ASN A 95 14.03 -0.70 -23.50
N LYS A 96 13.56 0.44 -24.00
CA LYS A 96 12.53 1.28 -23.39
C LYS A 96 11.23 1.17 -24.17
N ASP A 97 10.14 1.62 -23.57
CA ASP A 97 8.84 1.79 -24.24
C ASP A 97 8.39 0.52 -24.97
N SER A 98 7.89 0.65 -26.20
CA SER A 98 7.42 -0.47 -27.03
C SER A 98 8.49 -1.55 -27.27
N SER A 99 9.75 -1.17 -27.47
CA SER A 99 10.85 -2.12 -27.65
C SER A 99 11.18 -2.88 -26.37
N GLY A 100 11.06 -2.24 -25.20
CA GLY A 100 11.21 -2.91 -23.91
C GLY A 100 10.04 -3.87 -23.62
N ILE A 101 8.82 -3.51 -24.03
CA ILE A 101 7.68 -4.42 -23.97
C ILE A 101 7.94 -5.64 -24.88
N ALA A 102 8.37 -5.44 -26.13
CA ALA A 102 8.70 -6.53 -27.03
C ALA A 102 9.78 -7.46 -26.45
N GLU A 103 10.87 -6.89 -25.92
CA GLU A 103 11.93 -7.62 -25.23
C GLU A 103 11.39 -8.49 -24.08
N ALA A 104 10.43 -7.99 -23.30
CA ALA A 104 9.84 -8.77 -22.22
C ALA A 104 9.03 -9.99 -22.72
N PHE A 105 8.37 -9.88 -23.88
CA PHE A 105 7.69 -11.00 -24.52
C PHE A 105 8.67 -12.01 -25.12
N GLU A 106 9.73 -11.53 -25.77
CA GLU A 106 10.80 -12.36 -26.35
C GLU A 106 11.56 -13.14 -25.26
N ASP A 107 11.71 -12.55 -24.07
CA ASP A 107 12.30 -13.18 -22.88
C ASP A 107 11.33 -14.09 -22.09
N GLU A 108 10.14 -14.36 -22.63
CA GLU A 108 9.09 -15.17 -22.00
C GLU A 108 8.78 -14.72 -20.55
N ALA A 109 8.65 -13.41 -20.33
CA ALA A 109 8.27 -12.88 -19.02
C ALA A 109 6.83 -13.27 -18.66
N ASP A 110 6.58 -13.52 -17.37
CA ASP A 110 5.23 -13.76 -16.86
C ASP A 110 4.45 -12.45 -16.67
N ALA A 111 5.16 -11.37 -16.36
CA ALA A 111 4.59 -10.06 -16.17
C ALA A 111 5.56 -8.94 -16.52
N ILE A 112 5.01 -7.76 -16.78
CA ILE A 112 5.76 -6.50 -16.91
C ILE A 112 5.30 -5.51 -15.84
N MET A 113 6.21 -4.63 -15.41
CA MET A 113 5.88 -3.43 -14.64
C MET A 113 6.45 -2.22 -15.36
N MET A 114 5.66 -1.16 -15.48
CA MET A 114 6.05 0.06 -16.20
C MET A 114 5.28 1.25 -15.67
N SER A 115 5.85 2.46 -15.73
CA SER A 115 5.20 3.68 -15.27
C SER A 115 5.41 4.82 -16.26
N ASP A 116 4.33 5.51 -16.61
CA ASP A 116 4.39 6.86 -17.16
C ASP A 116 3.99 7.90 -16.08
N ASP A 117 3.74 9.14 -16.48
CA ASP A 117 3.31 10.23 -15.57
C ASP A 117 1.91 10.04 -14.99
N ASN A 118 1.08 9.23 -15.64
CA ASN A 118 -0.34 9.07 -15.34
C ASN A 118 -0.61 7.80 -14.53
N ARG A 119 0.14 6.74 -14.81
CA ARG A 119 -0.12 5.41 -14.29
C ARG A 119 1.15 4.59 -14.14
N PHE A 120 1.33 4.03 -12.95
CA PHE A 120 2.26 2.96 -12.68
C PHE A 120 1.48 1.65 -12.60
N VAL A 121 1.77 0.70 -13.50
CA VAL A 121 1.04 -0.56 -13.63
C VAL A 121 1.95 -1.78 -13.63
N GLY A 122 1.40 -2.88 -13.13
CA GLY A 122 1.85 -4.23 -13.44
C GLY A 122 0.87 -4.89 -14.38
N ILE A 123 1.34 -5.68 -15.34
CA ILE A 123 0.50 -6.43 -16.27
C ILE A 123 0.99 -7.88 -16.30
N ASN A 124 0.13 -8.82 -15.89
CA ASN A 124 0.40 -10.24 -16.06
C ASN A 124 0.12 -10.61 -17.52
N LEU A 125 1.14 -11.11 -18.21
CA LEU A 125 1.10 -11.40 -19.65
C LEU A 125 0.30 -12.67 -19.98
N ASN A 126 0.12 -13.56 -18.99
CA ASN A 126 -0.63 -14.80 -19.12
C ASN A 126 -2.13 -14.60 -18.81
N THR A 127 -2.45 -13.94 -17.70
CA THR A 127 -3.84 -13.76 -17.22
C THR A 127 -4.49 -12.48 -17.72
N ARG A 128 -3.72 -11.58 -18.35
CA ARG A 128 -4.14 -10.24 -18.78
C ARG A 128 -4.60 -9.35 -17.64
N LYS A 129 -4.26 -9.71 -16.40
CA LYS A 129 -4.56 -8.91 -15.22
C LYS A 129 -3.71 -7.65 -15.22
N VAL A 130 -4.35 -6.51 -14.96
CA VAL A 130 -3.69 -5.23 -14.71
C VAL A 130 -3.77 -4.89 -13.23
N VAL A 131 -2.65 -4.51 -12.65
CA VAL A 131 -2.52 -4.08 -11.27
C VAL A 131 -2.12 -2.62 -11.26
N ASP A 132 -2.89 -1.78 -10.57
CA ASP A 132 -2.61 -0.35 -10.44
C ASP A 132 -1.81 -0.06 -9.16
N ASN A 133 -0.79 0.79 -9.26
CA ASN A 133 0.01 1.19 -8.11
C ASN A 133 -0.81 1.89 -7.03
N SER A 134 -1.72 2.81 -7.38
CA SER A 134 -2.47 3.54 -6.35
C SER A 134 -3.36 2.61 -5.53
N GLU A 135 -3.94 1.61 -6.21
CA GLU A 135 -4.72 0.55 -5.58
C GLU A 135 -3.83 -0.32 -4.67
N ALA A 136 -2.66 -0.75 -5.15
CA ALA A 136 -1.71 -1.54 -4.38
C ALA A 136 -1.17 -0.79 -3.15
N THR A 137 -0.78 0.47 -3.29
CA THR A 137 -0.30 1.32 -2.19
C THR A 137 -1.37 1.49 -1.10
N GLY A 138 -2.61 1.79 -1.48
CA GLY A 138 -3.71 1.93 -0.51
C GLY A 138 -3.95 0.65 0.30
N ARG A 139 -3.90 -0.52 -0.35
CA ARG A 139 -3.95 -1.83 0.32
C ARG A 139 -2.76 -2.04 1.25
N ALA A 140 -1.56 -1.73 0.78
CA ALA A 140 -0.32 -1.97 1.50
C ALA A 140 -0.29 -1.21 2.83
N PHE A 141 -0.50 0.11 2.78
CA PHE A 141 -0.46 0.98 3.96
C PHE A 141 -1.62 0.69 4.93
N SER A 142 -2.80 0.32 4.42
CA SER A 142 -3.92 -0.09 5.27
C SER A 142 -3.66 -1.41 5.99
N THR A 143 -3.06 -2.37 5.29
CA THR A 143 -2.65 -3.65 5.88
C THR A 143 -1.57 -3.43 6.93
N ALA A 144 -0.58 -2.58 6.62
CA ALA A 144 0.50 -2.25 7.55
C ALA A 144 -0.01 -1.52 8.81
N LEU A 145 -0.93 -0.56 8.66
CA LEU A 145 -1.61 0.10 9.79
C LEU A 145 -2.39 -0.90 10.65
N ALA A 146 -3.13 -1.81 10.01
CA ALA A 146 -3.87 -2.86 10.70
C ALA A 146 -2.94 -3.83 11.46
N LEU A 147 -1.73 -4.08 10.93
CA LEU A 147 -0.70 -4.86 11.61
C LEU A 147 -0.11 -4.12 12.82
N MET A 148 0.24 -2.83 12.67
CA MET A 148 0.71 -1.99 13.80
C MET A 148 -0.30 -1.96 14.94
N ALA A 149 -1.58 -1.74 14.62
CA ALA A 149 -2.66 -1.63 15.62
C ALA A 149 -2.92 -2.92 16.42
N LYS A 150 -2.35 -4.05 15.99
CA LYS A 150 -2.61 -5.37 16.57
C LYS A 150 -1.52 -5.90 17.49
N GLY A 151 -0.30 -5.35 17.49
CA GLY A 151 0.80 -5.83 18.34
C GLY A 151 0.85 -7.36 18.41
N PHE A 152 0.95 -8.03 17.26
CA PHE A 152 0.78 -9.49 17.18
C PHE A 152 1.72 -10.23 18.14
N GLU A 153 1.15 -11.05 19.02
CA GLU A 153 1.88 -12.13 19.71
C GLU A 153 2.30 -13.15 18.65
N ARG A 154 3.55 -13.65 18.76
CA ARG A 154 4.26 -14.47 17.75
C ARG A 154 3.48 -15.72 17.29
N GLU A 155 2.58 -16.23 18.13
CA GLU A 155 1.73 -17.40 17.86
C GLU A 155 0.58 -17.14 16.87
N ASP A 156 0.04 -15.92 16.81
CA ASP A 156 -1.02 -15.56 15.86
C ASP A 156 -0.48 -15.47 14.41
N VAL A 157 0.77 -15.02 14.26
CA VAL A 157 1.49 -14.98 12.97
C VAL A 157 1.92 -16.38 12.54
N MET A 158 2.32 -17.25 13.48
CA MET A 158 2.67 -18.63 13.15
C MET A 158 1.46 -19.50 12.80
N MET A 159 0.29 -19.27 13.40
CA MET A 159 -0.97 -19.90 13.00
C MET A 159 -1.48 -19.42 11.64
N ALA A 160 -1.02 -18.26 11.16
CA ALA A 160 -1.28 -17.75 9.81
C ALA A 160 -0.53 -18.51 8.69
N LYS A 161 0.41 -19.41 9.03
CA LYS A 161 1.00 -20.36 8.05
C LYS A 161 -0.03 -21.33 7.45
N GLY A 162 -1.21 -21.45 8.08
CA GLY A 162 -2.42 -21.97 7.45
C GLY A 162 -3.27 -20.80 6.91
N LEU A 163 -3.02 -20.40 5.66
CA LEU A 163 -3.59 -19.24 4.94
C LEU A 163 -5.13 -19.06 5.00
N LYS A 164 -5.89 -20.03 5.51
CA LYS A 164 -7.34 -19.91 5.74
C LYS A 164 -7.73 -19.17 7.03
N ARG A 165 -6.83 -19.01 8.01
CA ARG A 165 -7.17 -18.41 9.33
C ARG A 165 -6.63 -17.00 9.59
N ALA A 166 -5.61 -16.55 8.85
CA ALA A 166 -5.01 -15.22 9.02
C ALA A 166 -6.05 -14.08 8.87
N ASN A 167 -6.90 -14.16 7.83
CA ASN A 167 -7.93 -13.16 7.56
C ASN A 167 -9.08 -13.19 8.59
N VAL A 168 -9.40 -14.36 9.15
CA VAL A 168 -10.43 -14.51 10.20
C VAL A 168 -9.96 -13.90 11.52
N ILE A 169 -8.65 -13.89 11.80
CA ILE A 169 -8.05 -13.26 12.98
C ILE A 169 -7.83 -11.76 12.74
N MET A 170 -7.42 -11.34 11.54
CA MET A 170 -7.35 -9.92 11.15
C MET A 170 -8.71 -9.21 11.29
N ALA A 171 -9.78 -9.81 10.77
CA ALA A 171 -11.13 -9.25 10.79
C ALA A 171 -11.72 -9.07 12.19
N LYS A 172 -11.27 -9.80 13.23
CA LYS A 172 -11.94 -9.77 14.54
C LYS A 172 -11.63 -8.55 15.43
N LYS A 173 -10.60 -7.73 15.14
CA LYS A 173 -10.18 -6.61 16.03
C LYS A 173 -10.11 -5.22 15.38
N VAL A 174 -9.80 -5.12 14.08
CA VAL A 174 -10.03 -3.86 13.31
C VAL A 174 -11.53 -3.56 13.20
N ALA A 175 -12.38 -4.59 13.32
CA ALA A 175 -13.84 -4.52 13.37
C ALA A 175 -14.48 -3.52 14.38
N ARG A 176 -13.67 -2.85 15.21
CA ARG A 176 -14.14 -1.90 16.23
C ARG A 176 -13.31 -0.61 16.33
N THR A 177 -12.31 -0.40 15.47
CA THR A 177 -11.49 0.82 15.50
C THR A 177 -12.01 1.85 14.50
N ASN A 178 -12.06 3.11 14.93
CA ASN A 178 -12.31 4.25 14.05
C ASN A 178 -10.98 4.68 13.42
N VAL A 179 -10.90 4.64 12.09
CA VAL A 179 -9.72 5.03 11.33
C VAL A 179 -10.03 6.29 10.53
N LEU A 180 -9.17 7.30 10.66
CA LEU A 180 -9.23 8.50 9.84
C LEU A 180 -8.45 8.25 8.54
N VAL A 181 -9.10 8.47 7.39
CA VAL A 181 -8.45 8.42 6.08
C VAL A 181 -8.44 9.82 5.50
N MET A 182 -7.25 10.42 5.43
CA MET A 182 -7.01 11.74 4.86
C MET A 182 -6.58 11.61 3.40
N GLY A 183 -7.27 12.33 2.51
CA GLY A 183 -7.08 12.26 1.06
C GLY A 183 -7.96 11.18 0.44
N CYS A 184 -9.00 11.60 -0.28
CA CYS A 184 -9.95 10.70 -0.96
C CYS A 184 -9.61 10.53 -2.45
N GLY A 185 -8.31 10.52 -2.78
CA GLY A 185 -7.80 10.15 -4.10
C GLY A 185 -7.75 8.63 -4.32
N PRO A 186 -7.13 8.16 -5.40
CA PRO A 186 -7.05 6.72 -5.71
C PRO A 186 -6.43 5.86 -4.59
N VAL A 187 -5.35 6.34 -3.95
CA VAL A 187 -4.70 5.64 -2.82
C VAL A 187 -5.62 5.57 -1.61
N GLY A 188 -6.17 6.71 -1.18
CA GLY A 188 -7.08 6.76 -0.04
C GLY A 188 -8.40 6.02 -0.26
N GLN A 189 -8.91 5.97 -1.49
CA GLN A 189 -10.02 5.09 -1.85
C GLN A 189 -9.68 3.63 -1.56
N SER A 190 -8.58 3.12 -2.12
CA SER A 190 -8.17 1.73 -1.91
C SER A 190 -7.92 1.44 -0.43
N ALA A 191 -7.34 2.41 0.30
CA ALA A 191 -7.13 2.29 1.73
C ALA A 191 -8.45 2.15 2.51
N ALA A 192 -9.42 3.03 2.24
CA ALA A 192 -10.75 2.99 2.86
C ALA A 192 -11.47 1.67 2.58
N GLU A 193 -11.48 1.20 1.32
CA GLU A 193 -12.07 -0.06 0.92
C GLU A 193 -11.40 -1.26 1.63
N THR A 194 -10.08 -1.24 1.74
CA THR A 194 -9.30 -2.28 2.47
C THR A 194 -9.65 -2.30 3.95
N LEU A 195 -9.72 -1.15 4.60
CA LEU A 195 -10.03 -1.05 6.03
C LEU A 195 -11.46 -1.49 6.35
N ILE A 196 -12.44 -1.13 5.51
CA ILE A 196 -13.83 -1.59 5.66
C ILE A 196 -13.92 -3.11 5.52
N ASN A 197 -13.20 -3.67 4.55
CA ASN A 197 -13.09 -5.11 4.35
C ASN A 197 -12.47 -5.84 5.57
N LEU A 198 -11.59 -5.16 6.31
CA LEU A 198 -11.06 -5.61 7.61
C LEU A 198 -12.01 -5.33 8.79
N GLY A 199 -13.17 -4.73 8.54
CA GLY A 199 -14.22 -4.40 9.50
C GLY A 199 -14.14 -3.01 10.13
N ALA A 200 -13.17 -2.16 9.74
CA ALA A 200 -12.97 -0.84 10.35
C ALA A 200 -14.21 0.05 10.19
N LYS A 201 -14.40 0.94 11.18
CA LYS A 201 -15.20 2.14 10.99
C LYS A 201 -14.29 3.21 10.41
N ILE A 202 -14.72 3.92 9.39
CA ILE A 202 -13.87 4.89 8.70
C ILE A 202 -14.47 6.28 8.73
N THR A 203 -13.62 7.25 8.97
CA THR A 203 -13.91 8.69 8.83
C THR A 203 -13.10 9.19 7.64
N LEU A 204 -13.77 9.65 6.60
CA LEU A 204 -13.15 10.15 5.38
C LEU A 204 -12.96 11.67 5.48
N TYR A 205 -11.76 12.15 5.17
CA TYR A 205 -11.49 13.57 5.00
C TYR A 205 -10.81 13.84 3.66
N ASP A 206 -11.24 14.89 2.98
CA ASP A 206 -10.56 15.48 1.83
C ASP A 206 -10.81 16.98 1.87
N ILE A 207 -9.79 17.78 1.52
CA ILE A 207 -9.92 19.24 1.43
C ILE A 207 -11.07 19.65 0.50
N ALA A 208 -11.33 18.86 -0.53
CA ALA A 208 -12.53 18.96 -1.34
C ALA A 208 -13.57 17.97 -0.81
N GLU A 209 -14.43 18.41 0.11
CA GLU A 209 -15.45 17.58 0.78
C GLU A 209 -16.26 16.71 -0.21
N LYS A 210 -16.56 17.25 -1.40
CA LYS A 210 -17.25 16.52 -2.48
C LYS A 210 -16.56 15.19 -2.84
N LYS A 211 -15.23 15.10 -2.81
CA LYS A 211 -14.49 13.86 -3.05
C LYS A 211 -14.77 12.82 -1.97
N ALA A 212 -14.76 13.21 -0.70
CA ALA A 212 -15.08 12.32 0.42
C ALA A 212 -16.54 11.82 0.34
N GLN A 213 -17.48 12.71 0.00
CA GLN A 213 -18.89 12.35 -0.20
C GLN A 213 -19.10 11.38 -1.39
N LEU A 214 -18.40 11.63 -2.50
CA LEU A 214 -18.42 10.75 -3.68
C LEU A 214 -17.83 9.38 -3.36
N LEU A 215 -16.71 9.33 -2.64
CA LEU A 215 -16.09 8.08 -2.20
C LEU A 215 -17.01 7.29 -1.27
N LYS A 216 -17.60 7.94 -0.25
CA LYS A 216 -18.63 7.33 0.61
C LYS A 216 -19.78 6.73 -0.22
N SER A 217 -20.27 7.48 -1.20
CA SER A 217 -21.36 7.03 -2.08
C SER A 217 -20.94 5.82 -2.94
N LYS A 218 -19.72 5.81 -3.46
CA LYS A 218 -19.16 4.71 -4.24
C LYS A 218 -19.02 3.44 -3.40
N ILE A 219 -18.45 3.55 -2.21
CA ILE A 219 -18.28 2.44 -1.28
C ILE A 219 -19.65 1.89 -0.87
N ASN A 220 -20.61 2.73 -0.49
CA ASN A 220 -21.95 2.27 -0.11
C ASN A 220 -22.67 1.51 -1.24
N LYS A 221 -22.39 1.81 -2.51
CA LYS A 221 -22.92 1.07 -3.66
C LYS A 221 -22.25 -0.29 -3.84
N ASN A 222 -20.94 -0.37 -3.62
CA ASN A 222 -20.16 -1.60 -3.84
C ASN A 222 -20.36 -2.62 -2.71
N PHE A 223 -20.59 -2.17 -1.48
CA PHE A 223 -20.77 -3.03 -0.31
C PHE A 223 -22.28 -3.25 -0.04
N LEU A 224 -22.94 -4.02 -0.91
CA LEU A 224 -24.33 -4.40 -0.73
C LEU A 224 -24.44 -5.54 0.32
N HIS A 225 -25.20 -5.26 1.39
CA HIS A 225 -25.93 -6.20 2.25
C HIS A 225 -25.35 -6.74 3.57
N ASN A 226 -24.03 -6.87 3.80
CA ASN A 226 -23.57 -7.65 4.98
C ASN A 226 -22.86 -6.89 6.10
N HIS A 227 -22.54 -5.61 5.91
CA HIS A 227 -21.92 -4.79 6.96
C HIS A 227 -22.63 -3.43 7.02
N LYS A 228 -23.13 -3.05 8.19
CA LYS A 228 -23.45 -1.64 8.48
C LYS A 228 -22.11 -0.88 8.45
N ASN A 229 -21.66 -0.51 7.26
CA ASN A 229 -20.43 0.24 7.07
C ASN A 229 -20.61 1.59 7.76
N HIS A 230 -19.88 1.82 8.84
CA HIS A 230 -19.85 3.12 9.51
C HIS A 230 -18.84 3.97 8.75
N ILE A 231 -19.33 4.68 7.74
CA ILE A 231 -18.55 5.63 6.94
C ILE A 231 -19.05 7.03 7.25
N GLU A 232 -18.20 7.81 7.90
CA GLU A 232 -18.44 9.22 8.19
C GLU A 232 -17.61 10.08 7.24
N VAL A 233 -18.08 11.31 6.99
CA VAL A 233 -17.32 12.32 6.24
C VAL A 233 -17.05 13.45 7.21
N ALA A 234 -15.78 13.73 7.43
CA ALA A 234 -15.30 14.78 8.29
C ALA A 234 -15.45 16.14 7.62
N THR A 235 -15.97 17.12 8.36
CA THR A 235 -15.98 18.53 7.94
C THR A 235 -14.96 19.38 8.71
N ASP A 236 -14.44 18.88 9.83
CA ASP A 236 -13.43 19.55 10.66
C ASP A 236 -12.28 18.59 10.95
N ILE A 237 -11.18 18.75 10.20
CA ILE A 237 -10.02 17.89 10.33
C ILE A 237 -9.34 17.98 11.70
N LYS A 238 -9.34 19.14 12.36
CA LYS A 238 -8.70 19.29 13.67
C LYS A 238 -9.45 18.49 14.72
N LYS A 239 -10.78 18.54 14.68
CA LYS A 239 -11.63 17.72 15.53
C LYS A 239 -11.39 16.23 15.28
N GLU A 240 -11.29 15.81 14.02
CA GLU A 240 -11.09 14.39 13.72
C GLU A 240 -9.69 13.91 14.11
N LEU A 241 -8.64 14.69 13.86
CA LEU A 241 -7.28 14.37 14.31
C LEU A 241 -7.19 14.25 15.85
N ALA A 242 -7.91 15.10 16.60
CA ALA A 242 -7.98 15.00 18.06
C ALA A 242 -8.66 13.69 18.54
N ASN A 243 -9.63 13.18 17.77
CA ASN A 243 -10.46 12.03 18.15
C ASN A 243 -9.98 10.68 17.60
N HIS A 244 -9.03 10.67 16.66
CA HIS A 244 -8.53 9.45 16.03
C HIS A 244 -7.12 9.09 16.48
N ARG A 245 -6.85 7.79 16.62
CA ARG A 245 -5.51 7.26 16.92
C ARG A 245 -4.94 6.43 15.79
N LEU A 246 -5.74 6.03 14.81
CA LEU A 246 -5.30 5.32 13.62
C LEU A 246 -5.56 6.21 12.42
N ILE A 247 -4.50 6.55 11.69
CA ILE A 247 -4.57 7.54 10.60
C ILE A 247 -3.90 6.97 9.35
N ILE A 248 -4.62 7.02 8.23
CA ILE A 248 -4.04 6.93 6.88
C ILE A 248 -3.89 8.37 6.36
N GLU A 249 -2.67 8.77 6.08
CA GLU A 249 -2.34 10.09 5.50
C GLU A 249 -1.93 9.90 4.04
N ALA A 250 -2.90 10.01 3.13
CA ALA A 250 -2.71 9.75 1.70
C ALA A 250 -2.87 11.03 0.86
N THR A 251 -2.39 12.17 1.37
CA THR A 251 -2.36 13.43 0.64
C THR A 251 -0.97 13.72 0.08
N PRO A 252 -0.86 14.53 -0.99
CA PRO A 252 0.43 14.93 -1.55
C PRO A 252 0.93 16.25 -0.94
N VAL A 253 0.71 16.47 0.36
CA VAL A 253 0.97 17.73 1.06
C VAL A 253 1.61 17.42 2.41
N ASP A 254 2.62 18.19 2.79
CA ASP A 254 3.25 18.13 4.11
C ASP A 254 2.41 18.85 5.17
N ASP A 255 2.82 18.69 6.44
CA ASP A 255 2.26 19.45 7.58
C ASP A 255 0.71 19.40 7.69
N THR A 256 0.13 18.25 7.35
CA THR A 256 -1.30 17.96 7.53
C THR A 256 -1.62 17.46 8.93
N ILE A 257 -0.62 16.93 9.66
CA ILE A 257 -0.72 16.45 11.03
C ILE A 257 0.33 17.15 11.90
N GLY A 258 -0.14 18.09 12.73
CA GLY A 258 0.67 18.80 13.72
C GLY A 258 0.91 17.99 15.00
N LYS A 259 1.94 18.38 15.77
CA LYS A 259 2.37 17.72 17.02
C LYS A 259 1.25 17.60 18.05
N GLU A 260 0.32 18.56 18.10
CA GLU A 260 -0.80 18.58 19.03
C GLU A 260 -1.77 17.39 18.85
N PHE A 261 -1.70 16.69 17.71
CA PHE A 261 -2.50 15.51 17.39
C PHE A 261 -1.72 14.19 17.53
N ILE A 262 -0.46 14.25 17.98
CA ILE A 262 0.37 13.08 18.26
C ILE A 262 0.23 12.70 19.73
N TYR A 263 -0.45 11.59 19.98
CA TYR A 263 -0.61 10.96 21.30
C TYR A 263 0.24 9.69 21.39
N PRO A 264 0.53 9.16 22.59
CA PRO A 264 1.34 7.94 22.74
C PRO A 264 0.80 6.74 21.94
N GLU A 265 -0.51 6.66 21.72
CA GLU A 265 -1.17 5.58 20.97
C GLU A 265 -1.44 5.92 19.50
N THR A 266 -1.05 7.12 19.04
CA THR A 266 -1.26 7.52 17.63
C THR A 266 -0.39 6.65 16.73
N LEU A 267 -1.01 6.00 15.74
CA LEU A 267 -0.43 5.23 14.67
C LEU A 267 -0.76 5.89 13.33
N VAL A 268 0.27 6.11 12.50
CA VAL A 268 0.13 6.74 11.19
C VAL A 268 0.76 5.88 10.12
N ALA A 269 0.01 5.64 9.05
CA ALA A 269 0.51 5.07 7.80
C ALA A 269 0.33 6.11 6.70
N ALA A 270 1.44 6.65 6.21
CA ALA A 270 1.48 7.83 5.34
C ALA A 270 2.15 7.52 3.99
N PRO A 271 1.42 7.09 2.96
CA PRO A 271 1.96 6.94 1.61
C PRO A 271 2.19 8.27 0.88
N GLY A 272 1.72 9.40 1.45
CA GLY A 272 1.89 10.73 0.89
C GLY A 272 3.36 11.12 0.69
N VAL A 273 3.66 11.76 -0.45
CA VAL A 273 4.95 12.39 -0.72
C VAL A 273 4.68 13.85 -1.11
N PRO A 274 5.21 14.85 -0.37
CA PRO A 274 6.00 14.72 0.87
C PRO A 274 5.19 14.13 2.04
N LEU A 275 5.88 13.75 3.12
CA LEU A 275 5.26 13.20 4.34
C LEU A 275 4.36 14.24 5.01
N GLY A 276 3.11 13.87 5.31
CA GLY A 276 2.12 14.77 5.92
C GLY A 276 2.33 15.16 7.39
N LEU A 277 3.32 14.60 8.10
CA LEU A 277 3.63 15.01 9.47
C LEU A 277 4.47 16.30 9.47
N SER A 278 4.14 17.23 10.37
CA SER A 278 5.05 18.35 10.69
C SER A 278 6.39 17.81 11.23
N ILE A 279 7.44 18.63 11.21
CA ILE A 279 8.74 18.24 11.80
C ILE A 279 8.58 17.98 13.31
N GLU A 280 7.80 18.80 14.01
CA GLU A 280 7.50 18.63 15.43
C GLU A 280 6.68 17.36 15.69
N ALA A 281 5.76 17.01 14.79
CA ALA A 281 4.98 15.77 14.87
C ALA A 281 5.86 14.55 14.63
N LEU A 282 6.74 14.59 13.63
CA LEU A 282 7.71 13.53 13.34
C LEU A 282 8.68 13.30 14.50
N ASN A 283 9.09 14.36 15.19
CA ASN A 283 9.94 14.24 16.39
C ASN A 283 9.17 13.75 17.62
N ALA A 284 7.84 13.88 17.64
CA ALA A 284 6.99 13.49 18.77
C ALA A 284 6.39 12.09 18.62
N ILE A 285 6.23 11.58 17.39
CA ILE A 285 5.62 10.27 17.15
C ILE A 285 6.57 9.16 17.62
N PRO A 286 6.07 8.13 18.32
CA PRO A 286 6.93 7.01 18.72
C PRO A 286 7.57 6.31 17.50
N GLU A 287 8.79 5.83 17.65
CA GLU A 287 9.60 5.25 16.56
C GLU A 287 8.86 4.15 15.77
N ASN A 288 8.08 3.32 16.47
CA ASN A 288 7.35 2.20 15.88
C ASN A 288 5.92 2.54 15.44
N HIS A 289 5.54 3.82 15.44
CA HIS A 289 4.16 4.26 15.22
C HIS A 289 3.94 4.97 13.88
N LEU A 290 5.00 5.07 13.06
CA LEU A 290 4.94 5.64 11.72
C LEU A 290 5.39 4.64 10.66
N ILE A 291 4.55 4.42 9.66
CA ILE A 291 4.93 3.78 8.40
C ILE A 291 4.87 4.82 7.30
N HIS A 292 6.02 5.07 6.69
CA HIS A 292 6.17 5.93 5.54
C HIS A 292 7.27 5.34 4.67
N ASP A 293 6.92 5.08 3.42
CA ASP A 293 7.85 4.76 2.35
C ASP A 293 7.34 5.39 1.06
N LYS A 294 8.16 5.39 0.01
CA LYS A 294 7.83 6.12 -1.23
C LYS A 294 7.51 5.19 -2.38
N LEU A 295 7.91 3.91 -2.31
CA LEU A 295 7.75 2.97 -3.41
C LEU A 295 7.64 1.50 -2.97
N GLU A 296 8.27 1.13 -1.86
CA GLU A 296 8.57 -0.24 -1.45
C GLU A 296 7.30 -1.07 -1.18
N LEU A 297 6.43 -0.62 -0.27
CA LEU A 297 5.18 -1.31 0.05
C LEU A 297 4.24 -1.44 -1.16
N GLY A 298 4.14 -0.36 -1.95
CA GLY A 298 3.33 -0.34 -3.18
C GLY A 298 3.80 -1.39 -4.18
N VAL A 299 5.08 -1.37 -4.54
CA VAL A 299 5.69 -2.32 -5.48
C VAL A 299 5.57 -3.76 -4.98
N ALA A 300 5.82 -3.99 -3.68
CA ALA A 300 5.71 -5.33 -3.12
C ALA A 300 4.29 -5.89 -3.27
N VAL A 301 3.25 -5.10 -2.93
CA VAL A 301 1.86 -5.51 -3.13
C VAL A 301 1.54 -5.71 -4.61
N MET A 302 2.10 -4.89 -5.51
CA MET A 302 1.92 -5.08 -6.96
C MET A 302 2.48 -6.43 -7.44
N GLY A 303 3.71 -6.78 -7.06
CA GLY A 303 4.35 -8.05 -7.42
C GLY A 303 3.50 -9.25 -7.02
N PHE A 304 3.04 -9.30 -5.76
CA PHE A 304 2.14 -10.36 -5.30
C PHE A 304 0.75 -10.32 -5.94
N SER A 305 0.25 -9.13 -6.29
CA SER A 305 -1.04 -8.99 -7.00
C SER A 305 -1.00 -9.61 -8.41
N LEU A 306 0.17 -9.65 -9.04
CA LEU A 306 0.37 -10.21 -10.38
C LEU A 306 0.34 -11.74 -10.41
N LEU A 307 0.51 -12.42 -9.28
CA LEU A 307 0.43 -13.89 -9.19
C LEU A 307 -0.99 -14.47 -9.30
N ARG A 308 -2.01 -13.60 -9.38
CA ARG A 308 -3.43 -13.95 -9.38
C ARG A 308 -4.01 -14.15 -10.77
#